data_AF-A0A260ZND1-F1
#
_entry.id   AF-A0A260ZND1-F1
#
_cell.length_a   1.000
_cell.length_b   1.000
_cell.length_c   1.000
_cell.angle_alpha   90.00
_cell.angle_beta   90.00
_cell.angle_gamma   90.00
#
_symmetry.space_group_name_H-M   'P 1'
#
loop_
_entity.id
_entity.type
_entity.pdbx_description
1 polymer ?
#
loop_
_entity_poly.entity_id
_entity_poly.type
_entity_poly.pdbx_seq_one_letter_code
_entity_poly.pdbx_strand_id
1 'polypeptide(L)'
;MEIDEIVKTAITSKYMETIVKKFSETLTVLESTQKILPRVCDLFHCNQFSLIVVSEGVNSTTTEILEIPEFQNFKIMYLYGIEFTKRELDDVIDIQREDQGLHIVKGLVPIDYSHPNAFKYTDVHYWDARWIRLEHLLSIKNSTVITIGLNSLLPTDINKFLKFWANAEYDMFKHMHVDNTRREPIRFITLFKGLDVLHGYRFGRWCKL
;
A
#
# COMPACT_ATOMS: atom_id res chain seq x y z
N MET A 1 19.91 -13.24 3.78
CA MET A 1 18.60 -13.61 4.36
C MET A 1 18.03 -14.60 3.37
N GLU A 2 18.02 -15.89 3.70
CA GLU A 2 17.59 -16.94 2.78
C GLU A 2 16.06 -16.91 2.64
N ILE A 3 15.56 -17.24 1.44
CA ILE A 3 14.13 -17.30 1.06
C ILE A 3 13.26 -18.02 2.10
N ASP A 4 13.84 -18.93 2.89
CA ASP A 4 13.21 -19.65 3.99
C ASP A 4 12.67 -18.75 5.13
N GLU A 5 13.25 -17.57 5.35
CA GLU A 5 12.81 -16.68 6.44
C GLU A 5 11.56 -15.86 6.08
N ILE A 6 11.32 -15.65 4.79
CA ILE A 6 10.24 -14.81 4.26
C ILE A 6 8.88 -15.51 4.42
N VAL A 7 8.81 -16.83 4.21
CA VAL A 7 7.55 -17.59 4.32
C VAL A 7 7.11 -17.81 5.76
N LYS A 8 8.05 -17.90 6.72
CA LYS A 8 7.72 -17.96 8.15
C LYS A 8 6.90 -16.76 8.63
N THR A 9 7.08 -15.61 7.99
CA THR A 9 6.34 -14.38 8.35
C THR A 9 4.92 -14.37 7.77
N ALA A 10 4.66 -15.07 6.66
CA ALA A 10 3.36 -15.10 5.99
C ALA A 10 2.39 -16.15 6.55
N ILE A 11 2.87 -17.11 7.35
CA ILE A 11 2.08 -18.27 7.76
C ILE A 11 2.04 -18.38 9.28
N THR A 12 1.17 -17.59 9.92
CA THR A 12 1.01 -17.51 11.39
C THR A 12 0.14 -18.64 11.97
N SER A 13 0.29 -19.88 11.49
CA SER A 13 -0.34 -21.06 12.08
C SER A 13 0.57 -22.28 12.00
N LYS A 14 0.83 -22.90 13.17
CA LYS A 14 1.56 -24.18 13.33
C LYS A 14 1.03 -25.29 12.40
N TYR A 15 -0.26 -25.23 12.04
CA TYR A 15 -0.89 -26.18 11.12
C TYR A 15 -0.36 -26.01 9.69
N MET A 16 -0.20 -24.77 9.25
CA MET A 16 0.26 -24.44 7.91
C MET A 16 1.77 -24.65 7.75
N GLU A 17 2.58 -24.40 8.79
CA GLU A 17 4.00 -24.79 8.79
C GLU A 17 4.18 -26.30 8.59
N THR A 18 3.33 -27.10 9.25
CA THR A 18 3.33 -28.58 9.13
C THR A 18 2.95 -29.02 7.72
N ILE A 19 1.99 -28.32 7.09
CA ILE A 19 1.57 -28.57 5.70
C ILE A 19 2.73 -28.26 4.75
N VAL A 20 3.33 -27.08 4.82
CA VAL A 20 4.45 -26.68 3.93
C VAL A 20 5.61 -27.65 4.02
N LYS A 21 6.03 -28.04 5.23
CA LYS A 21 7.11 -29.01 5.45
C LYS A 21 6.83 -30.39 4.84
N LYS A 22 5.55 -30.79 4.75
CA LYS A 22 5.15 -32.07 4.16
C LYS A 22 5.22 -32.07 2.62
N PHE A 23 5.19 -30.89 1.98
CA PHE A 23 5.26 -30.75 0.52
C PHE A 23 6.68 -30.47 0.00
N SER A 24 7.64 -30.13 0.86
CA SER A 24 8.92 -29.50 0.50
C SER A 24 10.09 -30.46 0.22
N GLU A 25 9.88 -31.77 0.03
CA GLU A 25 11.03 -32.66 -0.26
C GLU A 25 11.55 -32.53 -1.71
N THR A 26 10.78 -31.92 -2.62
CA THR A 26 11.15 -31.81 -4.06
C THR A 26 10.70 -30.53 -4.80
N LEU A 27 9.82 -29.70 -4.22
CA LEU A 27 9.24 -28.52 -4.90
C LEU A 27 9.85 -27.22 -4.38
N THR A 28 9.92 -26.19 -5.26
CA THR A 28 10.23 -24.83 -4.82
C THR A 28 9.13 -24.28 -3.91
N VAL A 29 9.46 -23.24 -3.13
CA VAL A 29 8.51 -22.54 -2.26
C VAL A 29 7.31 -22.00 -3.04
N LEU A 30 7.56 -21.45 -4.23
CA LEU A 30 6.53 -20.89 -5.11
C LEU A 30 5.54 -21.98 -5.58
N GLU A 31 6.06 -23.07 -6.14
CA GLU A 31 5.25 -24.20 -6.62
C GLU A 31 4.47 -24.87 -5.49
N SER A 32 5.08 -24.97 -4.31
CA SER A 32 4.42 -25.51 -3.12
C SER A 32 3.26 -24.60 -2.70
N THR A 33 3.48 -23.28 -2.66
CA THR A 33 2.46 -22.29 -2.29
C THR A 33 1.29 -22.32 -3.28
N GLN A 34 1.59 -22.36 -4.59
CA GLN A 34 0.57 -22.44 -5.64
C GLN A 34 -0.32 -23.67 -5.48
N LYS A 35 0.26 -24.85 -5.18
CA LYS A 35 -0.50 -26.09 -4.98
C LYS A 35 -1.31 -26.12 -3.68
N ILE A 36 -0.83 -25.47 -2.63
CA ILE A 36 -1.43 -25.54 -1.29
C ILE A 36 -2.53 -24.48 -1.13
N LEU A 37 -2.36 -23.29 -1.70
CA LEU A 37 -3.25 -22.16 -1.47
C LEU A 37 -4.72 -22.47 -1.77
N PRO A 38 -5.11 -23.08 -2.91
CA PRO A 38 -6.52 -23.42 -3.16
C PRO A 38 -7.10 -24.35 -2.09
N ARG A 39 -6.32 -25.34 -1.63
CA ARG A 39 -6.76 -26.29 -0.60
C ARG A 39 -6.96 -25.62 0.75
N VAL A 40 -6.14 -24.62 1.07
CA VAL A 40 -6.27 -23.83 2.30
C VAL A 40 -7.49 -22.93 2.21
N CYS A 41 -7.68 -22.24 1.09
CA CYS A 41 -8.87 -21.44 0.81
C CYS A 41 -10.15 -22.27 0.95
N ASP A 42 -10.18 -23.47 0.38
CA ASP A 42 -11.32 -24.40 0.49
C ASP A 42 -11.55 -24.85 1.94
N LEU A 43 -10.48 -25.26 2.64
CA LEU A 43 -10.57 -25.78 4.02
C LEU A 43 -11.10 -24.73 5.00
N PHE A 44 -10.64 -23.48 4.87
CA PHE A 44 -11.02 -22.39 5.76
C PHE A 44 -12.22 -21.58 5.24
N HIS A 45 -12.80 -21.95 4.09
CA HIS A 45 -13.84 -21.18 3.40
C HIS A 45 -13.43 -19.71 3.22
N CYS A 46 -12.16 -19.51 2.87
CA CYS A 46 -11.52 -18.21 2.76
C CYS A 46 -11.30 -17.87 1.28
N ASN A 47 -12.05 -16.88 0.80
CA ASN A 47 -12.03 -16.39 -0.57
C ASN A 47 -11.21 -15.11 -0.77
N GLN A 48 -10.57 -14.61 0.29
CA GLN A 48 -9.71 -13.42 0.24
C GLN A 48 -8.49 -13.61 1.13
N PHE A 49 -7.30 -13.34 0.60
CA PHE A 49 -6.05 -13.45 1.35
C PHE A 49 -5.17 -12.22 1.13
N SER A 50 -4.21 -12.01 2.03
CA SER A 50 -3.16 -11.03 1.79
C SER A 50 -2.00 -11.69 1.07
N LEU A 51 -1.50 -11.05 0.01
CA LEU A 51 -0.31 -11.50 -0.71
C LEU A 51 0.90 -10.72 -0.22
N ILE A 52 2.00 -11.40 0.12
CA ILE A 52 3.25 -10.76 0.52
C ILE A 52 4.30 -11.08 -0.54
N VAL A 53 4.85 -10.04 -1.15
CA VAL A 53 5.94 -10.14 -2.12
C VAL A 53 7.16 -9.40 -1.57
N VAL A 54 8.29 -10.08 -1.54
CA VAL A 54 9.58 -9.51 -1.15
C VAL A 54 10.45 -9.41 -2.40
N SER A 55 10.73 -8.18 -2.84
CA SER A 55 11.72 -7.92 -3.89
C SER A 55 13.12 -7.91 -3.27
N GLU A 56 14.00 -8.75 -3.83
CA GLU A 56 15.42 -8.81 -3.47
C GLU A 56 16.32 -8.01 -4.44
N GLY A 57 15.74 -7.12 -5.26
CA GLY A 57 16.51 -6.22 -6.14
C GLY A 57 17.07 -6.86 -7.41
N VAL A 58 16.58 -8.05 -7.80
CA VAL A 58 16.92 -8.69 -9.07
C VAL A 58 15.63 -9.00 -9.85
N ASN A 59 15.52 -8.35 -11.01
CA ASN A 59 14.39 -8.34 -11.93
C ASN A 59 13.80 -9.74 -12.23
N SER A 60 12.52 -9.94 -11.87
CA SER A 60 11.47 -10.64 -12.67
C SER A 60 10.44 -11.38 -11.80
N THR A 61 10.71 -11.60 -10.51
CA THR A 61 9.86 -12.46 -9.68
C THR A 61 8.49 -11.87 -9.35
N THR A 62 8.38 -10.55 -9.14
CA THR A 62 7.11 -9.93 -8.75
C THR A 62 6.03 -10.09 -9.83
N THR A 63 6.38 -9.82 -11.09
CA THR A 63 5.45 -9.93 -12.22
C THR A 63 5.04 -11.38 -12.45
N GLU A 64 6.01 -12.30 -12.43
CA GLU A 64 5.75 -13.74 -12.54
C GLU A 64 4.80 -14.24 -11.44
N ILE A 65 4.98 -13.81 -10.19
CA ILE A 65 4.09 -14.15 -9.07
C ILE A 65 2.68 -13.62 -9.32
N LEU A 66 2.55 -12.40 -9.84
CA LEU A 66 1.24 -11.76 -10.02
C LEU A 66 0.48 -12.27 -11.24
N GLU A 67 1.15 -12.91 -12.18
CA GLU A 67 0.53 -13.62 -13.29
C GLU A 67 -0.05 -14.98 -12.89
N ILE A 68 0.40 -15.58 -11.78
CA ILE A 68 -0.10 -16.89 -11.30
C ILE A 68 -1.58 -16.80 -10.89
N PRO A 69 -2.50 -17.52 -11.55
CA PRO A 69 -3.94 -17.42 -11.32
C PRO A 69 -4.37 -17.61 -9.87
N GLU A 70 -3.72 -18.52 -9.15
CA GLU A 70 -4.01 -18.81 -7.75
C GLU A 70 -3.73 -17.61 -6.82
N PHE A 71 -2.81 -16.72 -7.20
CA PHE A 71 -2.43 -15.56 -6.40
C PHE A 71 -3.21 -14.30 -6.74
N GLN A 72 -3.96 -14.30 -7.83
CA GLN A 72 -4.61 -13.10 -8.36
C GLN A 72 -5.77 -12.56 -7.50
N ASN A 73 -6.39 -13.40 -6.66
CA ASN A 73 -7.55 -13.05 -5.84
C ASN A 73 -7.17 -12.57 -4.42
N PHE A 74 -6.06 -11.85 -4.31
CA PHE A 74 -5.69 -11.22 -3.03
C PHE A 74 -6.60 -10.02 -2.72
N LYS A 75 -6.75 -9.70 -1.43
CA LYS A 75 -7.41 -8.48 -0.97
C LYS A 75 -6.44 -7.31 -0.91
N ILE A 76 -5.25 -7.56 -0.34
CA ILE A 76 -4.18 -6.57 -0.21
C ILE A 76 -2.87 -7.24 -0.57
N MET A 77 -2.09 -6.60 -1.43
CA MET A 77 -0.70 -6.96 -1.68
C MET A 77 0.22 -6.09 -0.84
N TYR A 78 1.15 -6.73 -0.13
CA TYR A 78 2.24 -6.10 0.58
C TYR A 78 3.53 -6.30 -0.19
N LEU A 79 4.16 -5.21 -0.58
CA LEU A 79 5.45 -5.20 -1.26
C LEU A 79 6.54 -4.74 -0.28
N TYR A 80 7.55 -5.58 -0.11
CA TYR A 80 8.75 -5.30 0.68
C TYR A 80 9.98 -5.32 -0.22
N GLY A 81 10.94 -4.44 0.04
CA GLY A 81 12.22 -4.42 -0.64
C GLY A 81 13.25 -3.57 0.09
N ILE A 82 14.42 -3.41 -0.53
CA ILE A 82 15.46 -2.48 -0.06
C ILE A 82 15.40 -1.20 -0.88
N GLU A 83 15.53 -1.30 -2.19
CA GLU A 83 15.33 -0.24 -3.17
C GLU A 83 14.57 -0.83 -4.34
N PHE A 84 13.57 -0.10 -4.85
CA PHE A 84 12.79 -0.54 -5.99
C PHE A 84 13.28 0.15 -7.26
N THR A 85 13.36 -0.61 -8.35
CA THR A 85 13.52 -0.03 -9.67
C THR A 85 12.20 0.53 -10.18
N LYS A 86 12.28 1.48 -11.11
CA LYS A 86 11.09 1.99 -11.83
C LYS A 86 10.27 0.84 -12.43
N ARG A 87 10.94 -0.12 -13.06
CA ARG A 87 10.28 -1.25 -13.75
C ARG A 87 9.48 -2.11 -12.79
N GLU A 88 10.04 -2.48 -11.65
CA GLU A 88 9.32 -3.28 -10.65
C GLU A 88 8.08 -2.56 -10.11
N LEU A 89 8.16 -1.24 -9.92
CA LEU A 89 7.02 -0.45 -9.48
C LEU A 89 5.96 -0.34 -10.57
N ASP A 90 6.37 -0.11 -11.83
CA ASP A 90 5.45 -0.07 -12.96
C ASP A 90 4.72 -1.41 -13.11
N ASP A 91 5.45 -2.53 -13.07
CA ASP A 91 4.87 -3.88 -13.15
C ASP A 91 3.80 -4.10 -12.06
N VAL A 92 4.05 -3.64 -10.84
CA VAL A 92 3.10 -3.74 -9.71
C VAL A 92 1.91 -2.79 -9.84
N ILE A 93 2.15 -1.54 -10.23
CA ILE A 93 1.11 -0.51 -10.24
C ILE A 93 0.18 -0.69 -11.44
N ASP A 94 0.65 -1.24 -12.56
CA ASP A 94 -0.16 -1.44 -13.76
C ASP A 94 -1.11 -2.65 -13.72
N ILE A 95 -0.92 -3.56 -12.77
CA ILE A 95 -1.80 -4.74 -12.60
C ILE A 95 -3.26 -4.37 -12.26
N GLN A 96 -3.53 -3.10 -11.90
CA GLN A 96 -4.83 -2.44 -11.75
C GLN A 96 -6.02 -3.37 -11.49
N ARG A 97 -6.40 -3.49 -10.21
CA ARG A 97 -7.58 -4.24 -9.78
C ARG A 97 -8.45 -3.35 -8.90
N GLU A 98 -9.67 -3.08 -9.37
CA GLU A 98 -10.57 -2.05 -8.83
C GLU A 98 -11.13 -2.34 -7.43
N ASP A 99 -10.83 -3.51 -6.86
CA ASP A 99 -11.32 -3.97 -5.54
C ASP A 99 -10.20 -4.43 -4.59
N GLN A 100 -8.93 -4.16 -4.93
CA GLN A 100 -7.77 -4.60 -4.16
C GLN A 100 -6.95 -3.44 -3.60
N GLY A 101 -6.09 -3.76 -2.63
CA GLY A 101 -5.14 -2.85 -2.02
C GLY A 101 -3.68 -3.13 -2.39
N LEU A 102 -2.86 -2.07 -2.38
CA LEU A 102 -1.42 -2.11 -2.55
C LEU A 102 -0.72 -1.38 -1.41
N HIS A 103 0.13 -2.09 -0.69
CA HIS A 103 0.89 -1.62 0.46
C HIS A 103 2.39 -1.79 0.20
N ILE A 104 3.08 -0.73 -0.20
CA ILE A 104 4.55 -0.69 -0.27
C ILE A 104 5.06 -0.28 1.11
N VAL A 105 5.38 -1.27 1.92
CA VAL A 105 5.59 -1.12 3.38
C VAL A 105 7.05 -0.98 3.78
N LYS A 106 7.97 -1.39 2.90
CA LYS A 106 9.41 -1.24 3.11
C LYS A 106 10.12 -1.18 1.75
N GLY A 107 11.11 -0.31 1.66
CA GLY A 107 11.96 -0.15 0.49
C GLY A 107 11.90 1.28 -0.04
N LEU A 108 13.03 1.75 -0.58
CA LEU A 108 13.14 3.09 -1.13
C LEU A 108 12.55 3.12 -2.54
N VAL A 109 11.72 4.13 -2.78
CA VAL A 109 11.19 4.42 -4.12
C VAL A 109 12.04 5.53 -4.75
N PRO A 110 12.41 5.46 -6.04
CA PRO A 110 13.16 6.53 -6.69
C PRO A 110 12.44 7.87 -6.54
N ILE A 111 13.17 8.92 -6.14
CA ILE A 111 12.59 10.22 -5.78
C ILE A 111 11.93 10.95 -6.97
N ASP A 112 12.38 10.62 -8.17
CA ASP A 112 11.88 11.10 -9.46
C ASP A 112 10.84 10.16 -10.08
N TYR A 113 10.50 9.05 -9.40
CA TYR A 113 9.42 8.18 -9.82
C TYR A 113 8.09 8.94 -9.87
N SER A 114 7.29 8.64 -10.89
CA SER A 114 5.94 9.15 -11.05
C SER A 114 5.16 8.19 -11.91
N HIS A 115 3.92 7.94 -11.49
CA HIS A 115 3.04 7.03 -12.19
C HIS A 115 1.60 7.53 -12.14
N PRO A 116 0.88 7.58 -13.28
CA PRO A 116 -0.49 8.11 -13.33
C PRO A 116 -1.48 7.25 -12.53
N ASN A 117 -1.15 5.96 -12.32
CA ASN A 117 -2.01 5.00 -11.63
C ASN A 117 -1.66 4.83 -10.14
N ALA A 118 -0.85 5.73 -9.56
CA ALA A 118 -0.38 5.65 -8.16
C ALA A 118 -1.51 5.57 -7.11
N PHE A 119 -2.74 5.94 -7.42
CA PHE A 119 -3.87 5.86 -6.49
C PHE A 119 -5.09 5.12 -7.06
N LYS A 120 -4.87 4.19 -8.00
CA LYS A 120 -5.96 3.39 -8.58
C LYS A 120 -6.39 2.20 -7.72
N TYR A 121 -5.53 1.72 -6.82
CA TYR A 121 -5.93 0.70 -5.84
C TYR A 121 -6.92 1.30 -4.83
N THR A 122 -7.83 0.47 -4.32
CA THR A 122 -8.83 0.91 -3.34
C THR A 122 -8.23 1.18 -1.96
N ASP A 123 -7.13 0.52 -1.62
CA ASP A 123 -6.39 0.73 -0.38
C ASP A 123 -4.91 0.91 -0.72
N VAL A 124 -4.37 2.10 -0.49
CA VAL A 124 -2.99 2.45 -0.84
C VAL A 124 -2.21 2.79 0.41
N HIS A 125 -1.07 2.15 0.60
CA HIS A 125 -0.09 2.54 1.60
C HIS A 125 1.29 2.62 0.97
N TYR A 126 1.88 3.82 1.02
CA TYR A 126 3.27 4.05 0.62
C TYR A 126 4.07 4.49 1.84
N TRP A 127 4.93 3.60 2.33
CA TRP A 127 5.84 3.92 3.43
C TRP A 127 6.88 4.96 3.00
N ASP A 128 7.56 4.76 1.87
CA ASP A 128 8.35 5.80 1.21
C ASP A 128 7.49 6.47 0.14
N ALA A 129 6.93 7.62 0.50
CA ALA A 129 6.08 8.45 -0.33
C ALA A 129 6.76 9.77 -0.72
N ARG A 130 8.11 9.87 -0.65
CA ARG A 130 8.83 11.11 -0.99
C ARG A 130 8.71 11.48 -2.47
N TRP A 131 8.43 10.49 -3.32
CA TRP A 131 8.15 10.63 -4.75
C TRP A 131 6.73 11.15 -5.03
N ILE A 132 5.81 11.05 -4.06
CA ILE A 132 4.45 11.57 -4.19
C ILE A 132 4.48 13.10 -4.21
N ARG A 133 3.81 13.64 -5.22
CA ARG A 133 3.66 15.09 -5.45
C ARG A 133 2.19 15.48 -5.46
N LEU A 134 1.92 16.79 -5.38
CA LEU A 134 0.56 17.34 -5.35
C LEU A 134 -0.31 16.83 -6.50
N GLU A 135 0.22 16.76 -7.72
CA GLU A 135 -0.48 16.28 -8.90
C GLU A 135 -1.01 14.84 -8.76
N HIS A 136 -0.31 13.98 -8.03
CA HIS A 136 -0.79 12.63 -7.72
C HIS A 136 -1.95 12.67 -6.73
N LEU A 137 -1.94 13.59 -5.76
CA LEU A 137 -3.05 13.75 -4.82
C LEU A 137 -4.32 14.25 -5.52
N LEU A 138 -4.15 15.16 -6.50
CA LEU A 138 -5.26 15.70 -7.29
C LEU A 138 -5.88 14.65 -8.25
N SER A 139 -5.18 13.56 -8.55
CA SER A 139 -5.70 12.48 -9.40
C SER A 139 -6.48 11.40 -8.64
N ILE A 140 -6.51 11.45 -7.30
CA ILE A 140 -7.24 10.49 -6.46
C ILE A 140 -8.74 10.52 -6.78
N LYS A 141 -9.32 9.35 -7.00
CA LYS A 141 -10.77 9.14 -7.22
C LYS A 141 -11.17 7.79 -6.65
N ASN A 142 -12.32 7.72 -5.95
CA ASN A 142 -12.95 6.48 -5.52
C ASN A 142 -12.04 5.53 -4.70
N SER A 143 -11.10 6.07 -3.92
CA SER A 143 -10.28 5.24 -3.02
C SER A 143 -11.02 4.97 -1.70
N THR A 144 -10.62 3.94 -0.96
CA THR A 144 -11.15 3.66 0.39
C THR A 144 -10.19 4.21 1.43
N VAL A 145 -8.94 3.75 1.44
CA VAL A 145 -7.94 4.13 2.44
C VAL A 145 -6.66 4.55 1.75
N ILE A 146 -6.12 5.69 2.13
CA ILE A 146 -4.83 6.17 1.62
C ILE A 146 -3.92 6.48 2.81
N THR A 147 -2.74 5.88 2.83
CA THR A 147 -1.70 6.12 3.84
C THR A 147 -0.41 6.58 3.16
N ILE A 148 -0.02 7.82 3.45
CA ILE A 148 1.19 8.45 2.95
C ILE A 148 2.16 8.57 4.13
N GLY A 149 3.19 7.72 4.14
CA GLY A 149 4.22 7.68 5.16
C GLY A 149 5.27 8.78 4.97
N LEU A 150 6.54 8.39 4.90
CA LEU A 150 7.67 9.30 4.66
C LEU A 150 7.46 10.11 3.36
N ASN A 151 7.11 11.39 3.47
CA ASN A 151 6.75 12.25 2.35
C ASN A 151 7.46 13.60 2.38
N SER A 152 7.47 14.25 1.22
CA SER A 152 8.09 15.56 0.99
C SER A 152 7.07 16.71 0.87
N LEU A 153 5.79 16.45 1.16
CA LEU A 153 4.70 17.39 0.92
C LEU A 153 4.85 18.63 1.80
N LEU A 154 4.74 19.81 1.20
CA LEU A 154 4.74 21.06 1.96
C LEU A 154 3.35 21.30 2.56
N PRO A 155 3.25 22.05 3.68
CA PRO A 155 1.95 22.50 4.18
C PRO A 155 1.11 23.24 3.14
N THR A 156 1.76 23.92 2.18
CA THR A 156 1.11 24.59 1.05
C THR A 156 0.55 23.60 0.03
N ASP A 157 1.18 22.45 -0.17
CA ASP A 157 0.68 21.40 -1.07
C ASP A 157 -0.54 20.74 -0.45
N ILE A 158 -0.49 20.42 0.84
CA ILE A 158 -1.66 19.90 1.57
C ILE A 158 -2.80 20.92 1.57
N ASN A 159 -2.53 22.22 1.76
CA ASN A 159 -3.59 23.24 1.65
C ASN A 159 -4.27 23.26 0.28
N LYS A 160 -3.48 23.17 -0.81
CA LYS A 160 -4.03 23.12 -2.18
C LYS A 160 -4.87 21.87 -2.38
N PHE A 161 -4.39 20.72 -1.91
CA PHE A 161 -5.12 19.46 -1.96
C PHE A 161 -6.43 19.51 -1.16
N LEU A 162 -6.41 20.02 0.07
CA LEU A 162 -7.62 20.17 0.90
C LEU A 162 -8.66 21.09 0.23
N LYS A 163 -8.23 22.15 -0.45
CA LYS A 163 -9.13 23.00 -1.24
C LYS A 163 -9.73 22.28 -2.42
N PHE A 164 -8.93 21.51 -3.14
CA PHE A 164 -9.44 20.68 -4.22
C PHE A 164 -10.48 19.68 -3.69
N TRP A 165 -10.15 18.95 -2.63
CA TRP A 165 -11.03 17.96 -2.02
C TRP A 165 -12.33 18.58 -1.49
N ALA A 166 -12.27 19.71 -0.79
CA ALA A 166 -13.46 20.39 -0.26
C ALA A 166 -14.43 20.88 -1.35
N ASN A 167 -13.97 21.02 -2.60
CA ASN A 167 -14.78 21.46 -3.74
C ASN A 167 -14.97 20.35 -4.80
N ALA A 168 -14.55 19.12 -4.52
CA ALA A 168 -14.71 18.01 -5.46
C ALA A 168 -16.18 17.59 -5.54
N GLU A 169 -16.68 17.37 -6.75
CA GLU A 169 -18.06 16.88 -7.00
C GLU A 169 -18.22 15.37 -6.76
N TYR A 170 -17.14 14.70 -6.34
CA TYR A 170 -17.08 13.26 -6.14
C TYR A 170 -16.25 12.92 -4.90
N ASP A 171 -16.54 11.76 -4.30
CA ASP A 171 -15.75 11.25 -3.19
C ASP A 171 -14.36 10.83 -3.67
N MET A 172 -13.33 11.47 -3.10
CA MET A 172 -11.94 11.14 -3.42
C MET A 172 -11.49 9.87 -2.67
N PHE A 173 -11.78 9.79 -1.37
CA PHE A 173 -11.43 8.67 -0.50
C PHE A 173 -12.35 8.61 0.74
N LYS A 174 -12.46 7.45 1.41
CA LYS A 174 -13.15 7.36 2.71
C LYS A 174 -12.28 7.82 3.87
N HIS A 175 -11.00 7.43 3.87
CA HIS A 175 -10.02 7.78 4.89
C HIS A 175 -8.66 8.09 4.28
N MET A 176 -7.99 9.14 4.77
CA MET A 176 -6.62 9.47 4.38
C MET A 176 -5.78 9.76 5.62
N HIS A 177 -4.58 9.19 5.65
CA HIS A 177 -3.54 9.41 6.65
C HIS A 177 -2.30 9.98 5.95
N VAL A 178 -1.75 11.05 6.49
CA VAL A 178 -0.48 11.64 6.03
C VAL A 178 0.42 11.86 7.23
N ASP A 179 1.59 11.22 7.24
CA ASP A 179 2.55 11.37 8.32
C ASP A 179 3.13 12.78 8.35
N ASN A 180 3.23 13.36 9.55
CA ASN A 180 3.99 14.59 9.79
C ASN A 180 5.48 14.26 9.95
N THR A 181 6.14 14.02 8.83
CA THR A 181 7.53 13.54 8.76
C THR A 181 8.55 14.58 9.19
N ARG A 182 8.21 15.86 9.09
CA ARG A 182 9.04 16.99 9.52
C ARG A 182 9.15 17.10 11.04
N ARG A 183 8.27 16.44 11.79
CA ARG A 183 8.15 16.54 13.26
C ARG A 183 8.00 17.98 13.76
N GLU A 184 7.61 18.89 12.88
CA GLU A 184 7.29 20.27 13.23
C GLU A 184 5.83 20.37 13.68
N PRO A 185 5.48 21.27 14.61
CA PRO A 185 4.10 21.51 14.95
C PRO A 185 3.26 21.88 13.71
N ILE A 186 2.14 21.17 13.53
CA ILE A 186 1.23 21.43 12.41
C ILE A 186 0.62 22.84 12.57
N ARG A 187 0.97 23.74 11.65
CA ARG A 187 0.39 25.09 11.62
C ARG A 187 -0.94 25.07 10.89
N PHE A 188 -2.02 24.83 11.63
CA PHE A 188 -3.39 24.81 11.10
C PHE A 188 -3.79 26.06 10.33
N ILE A 189 -3.24 27.23 10.67
CA ILE A 189 -3.49 28.48 9.93
C ILE A 189 -2.98 28.42 8.48
N THR A 190 -1.88 27.69 8.23
CA THR A 190 -1.35 27.47 6.89
C THR A 190 -2.12 26.36 6.19
N LEU A 191 -2.36 25.25 6.91
CA LEU A 191 -2.98 24.05 6.38
C LEU A 191 -4.41 24.30 5.88
N PHE A 192 -5.20 25.04 6.66
CA PHE A 192 -6.61 25.33 6.36
C PHE A 192 -6.84 26.76 5.87
N LYS A 193 -5.80 27.44 5.37
CA LYS A 193 -5.93 28.81 4.88
C LYS A 193 -6.96 28.87 3.75
N GLY A 194 -8.02 29.66 3.93
CA GLY A 194 -9.08 29.85 2.93
C GLY A 194 -10.05 28.67 2.84
N LEU A 195 -10.17 27.89 3.92
CA LEU A 195 -11.21 26.87 4.10
C LEU A 195 -12.01 27.22 5.36
N ASP A 196 -13.32 27.01 5.30
CA ASP A 196 -14.17 27.05 6.47
C ASP A 196 -14.01 25.72 7.21
N VAL A 197 -13.51 25.79 8.45
CA VAL A 197 -13.24 24.60 9.27
C VAL A 197 -14.10 24.60 10.52
N LEU A 198 -14.61 23.42 10.87
CA LEU A 198 -15.32 23.22 12.12
C LEU A 198 -14.35 23.30 13.29
N HIS A 199 -14.61 24.19 14.23
CA HIS A 199 -13.85 24.27 15.47
C HIS A 199 -14.53 23.36 16.50
N GLY A 200 -13.84 22.33 16.98
CA GLY A 200 -14.36 21.42 17.98
C GLY A 200 -13.73 21.65 19.34
N TYR A 201 -14.54 21.53 20.38
CA TYR A 201 -14.04 21.58 21.76
C TYR A 201 -13.66 20.16 22.20
N ARG A 202 -12.36 19.92 22.46
CA ARG A 202 -11.88 18.64 23.01
C ARG A 202 -10.96 18.91 24.21
N PHE A 203 -11.16 18.15 25.29
CA PHE A 203 -10.36 18.22 26.53
C PHE A 203 -10.26 19.63 27.16
N GLY A 204 -11.35 20.38 27.18
CA GLY A 204 -11.37 21.69 27.83
C GLY A 204 -10.74 22.83 27.00
N ARG A 205 -10.38 22.58 25.74
CA ARG A 205 -9.82 23.60 24.82
C ARG A 205 -10.51 23.56 23.45
N TRP A 206 -10.65 24.73 22.84
CA TRP A 206 -11.02 24.84 21.44
C TRP A 206 -9.85 24.34 20.58
N CYS A 207 -10.05 23.22 19.93
CA CYS A 207 -9.14 22.68 18.94
C CYS A 207 -9.76 22.89 17.56
N LYS A 208 -8.93 23.21 16.56
CA LYS A 208 -9.37 23.02 15.17
C LYS A 208 -9.52 21.51 14.99
N LEU A 209 -10.72 21.04 14.64
CA LEU A 209 -10.92 19.64 14.26
C LEU A 209 -10.32 19.42 12.87
#